data_AF-A0A0B8NRQ7-F1
#
_entry.id   AF-A0A0B8NRQ7-F1
#
_cell.length_a   1.000
_cell.length_b   1.000
_cell.length_c   1.000
_cell.angle_alpha   90.00
_cell.angle_beta   90.00
_cell.angle_gamma   90.00
#
_symmetry.space_group_name_H-M   'P 1'
#
loop_
_entity.id
_entity.type
_entity.pdbx_description
1 polymer ?
#
loop_
_entity_poly.entity_id
_entity_poly.type
_entity_poly.pdbx_seq_one_letter_code
_entity_poly.pdbx_strand_id
1 'polypeptide(L)' 'MKIIIAPDSYKESLTAMEVAEAIEAGFKKIFTDAEYIKLPMADGGEGTVQSLVDATEAL' A
#
# COMPACT_ATOMS: atom_id res chain seq x y z
N MET A 1 -12.93 4.29 -12.00
CA MET A 1 -11.57 4.90 -11.91
C MET A 1 -10.66 3.87 -11.27
N LYS A 2 -9.43 3.73 -11.74
CA LYS A 2 -8.46 2.78 -11.17
C LYS A 2 -7.37 3.54 -10.43
N ILE A 3 -7.15 3.20 -9.16
CA ILE A 3 -6.22 3.88 -8.26
C ILE A 3 -5.19 2.86 -7.76
N ILE A 4 -3.93 3.10 -8.10
CA ILE A 4 -2.80 2.31 -7.60
C ILE A 4 -2.22 3.05 -6.40
N ILE A 5 -2.21 2.39 -5.25
CA ILE A 5 -1.67 2.88 -3.99
C ILE A 5 -0.34 2.16 -3.77
N ALA A 6 0.77 2.83 -4.10
CA ALA A 6 2.11 2.26 -4.04
C ALA A 6 3.05 3.01 -3.06
N PRO A 7 2.75 3.01 -1.75
CA PRO A 7 3.53 3.76 -0.75
C PRO A 7 4.76 2.98 -0.30
N ASP A 8 5.67 3.69 0.35
CA ASP A 8 6.72 3.14 1.20
C ASP A 8 6.27 3.18 2.68
N SER A 9 7.00 2.48 3.54
CA SER A 9 6.79 2.45 4.98
C SER A 9 7.01 3.82 5.65
N TYR A 10 6.34 4.01 6.79
CA TYR A 10 6.70 5.07 7.73
C TYR A 10 7.66 4.46 8.73
N LYS A 11 8.94 4.80 8.60
CA LYS A 11 10.03 4.23 9.40
C LYS A 11 9.70 4.25 10.90
N GLU A 12 9.86 3.08 11.54
CA GLU A 12 9.58 2.85 12.96
C GLU A 12 8.11 3.08 13.39
N SER A 13 7.17 3.16 12.44
CA SER A 13 5.76 3.41 12.72
C SER A 13 4.82 2.45 11.99
N LEU A 14 4.74 2.54 10.67
CA LEU A 14 3.80 1.75 9.85
C LEU A 14 4.56 1.07 8.73
N THR A 15 4.19 -0.18 8.46
CA THR A 15 4.60 -0.90 7.25
C THR A 15 4.00 -0.24 5.99
N ALA A 16 4.58 -0.50 4.83
CA ALA A 16 4.06 0.00 3.56
C ALA A 16 2.61 -0.44 3.30
N MET A 17 2.23 -1.67 3.69
CA MET A 17 0.85 -2.16 3.56
C MET A 17 -0.12 -1.40 4.48
N GLU A 18 0.24 -1.15 5.74
CA GLU A 18 -0.61 -0.37 6.66
C GLU A 18 -0.83 1.06 6.16
N VAL A 19 0.20 1.68 5.57
CA VAL A 19 0.07 2.97 4.91
C VAL A 19 -0.91 2.88 3.73
N ALA A 20 -0.80 1.84 2.90
CA ALA A 20 -1.70 1.64 1.76
C ALA A 20 -3.17 1.48 2.19
N GLU A 21 -3.42 0.75 3.27
CA GLU A 21 -4.75 0.56 3.85
C GLU A 21 -5.34 1.86 4.40
N ALA A 22 -4.53 2.66 5.10
CA ALA A 22 -4.96 3.95 5.61
C ALA A 22 -5.34 4.92 4.47
N ILE A 23 -4.55 4.93 3.38
CA ILE A 23 -4.84 5.72 2.18
C ILE A 23 -6.15 5.25 1.54
N GLU A 24 -6.32 3.94 1.31
CA GLU A 24 -7.53 3.37 0.72
C GLU A 24 -8.77 3.72 1.56
N ALA A 25 -8.68 3.57 2.88
CA ALA A 25 -9.77 3.91 3.80
C ALA A 25 -10.16 5.41 3.74
N GLY A 26 -9.18 6.29 3.54
CA GLY A 26 -9.41 7.72 3.30
C GLY A 26 -10.10 7.97 1.97
N PHE A 27 -9.59 7.36 0.89
CA PHE A 27 -10.12 7.53 -0.47
C PHE A 27 -11.54 6.98 -0.61
N LYS A 28 -11.85 5.84 0.00
CA LYS A 28 -13.19 5.23 -0.02
C LYS A 28 -14.29 6.12 0.57
N LYS A 29 -13.94 7.14 1.36
CA LYS A 29 -14.93 8.13 1.86
C LYS A 29 -15.47 9.04 0.76
N ILE A 30 -14.74 9.19 -0.35
CA ILE A 30 -15.06 10.09 -1.46
C ILE A 30 -15.27 9.32 -2.77
N PHE A 31 -14.42 8.33 -3.04
CA PHE A 31 -14.43 7.53 -4.26
C PHE A 31 -14.85 6.09 -3.96
N THR A 32 -16.11 5.87 -3.64
CA THR A 32 -16.62 4.56 -3.18
C THR A 32 -16.47 3.45 -4.23
N ASP A 33 -16.58 3.80 -5.51
CA ASP A 33 -16.67 2.84 -6.62
C ASP A 33 -15.37 2.75 -7.44
N ALA A 34 -14.26 3.28 -6.91
CA ALA A 34 -12.95 3.12 -7.55
C ALA A 34 -12.42 1.69 -7.33
N GLU A 35 -11.69 1.19 -8.33
CA GLU A 35 -10.88 -0.02 -8.19
C GLU A 35 -9.57 0.36 -7.53
N TYR A 36 -9.27 -0.25 -6.38
CA TYR A 36 -8.05 0.00 -5.61
C TYR A 36 -7.09 -1.17 -5.74
N ILE A 37 -5.85 -0.88 -6.10
CA ILE A 37 -4.75 -1.85 -6.09
C ILE A 37 -3.69 -1.34 -5.12
N LYS A 38 -3.41 -2.11 -4.08
CA LYS A 38 -2.34 -1.82 -3.11
C LYS A 38 -1.06 -2.55 -3.57
N LEU A 39 -0.01 -1.80 -3.80
CA LEU A 39 1.32 -2.31 -4.18
C LEU A 39 2.36 -1.73 -3.22
N PRO A 40 2.49 -2.24 -1.99
CA PRO A 40 3.49 -1.75 -1.06
C PRO A 40 4.89 -1.82 -1.68
N MET A 41 5.63 -0.72 -1.57
CA MET A 41 6.95 -0.56 -2.17
C MET A 41 8.02 -0.55 -1.08
N ALA A 42 9.25 -0.85 -1.49
CA ALA A 42 10.44 -0.67 -0.68
C ALA A 42 11.65 -0.38 -1.57
N ASP A 43 12.67 0.25 -1.01
CA ASP A 43 13.86 0.74 -1.74
C ASP A 43 15.09 -0.18 -1.61
N GLY A 44 14.96 -1.33 -0.94
CA GLY A 44 16.08 -2.22 -0.62
C GLY A 44 16.51 -2.17 0.86
N GLY A 45 15.94 -1.27 1.65
CA GLY A 45 16.12 -1.19 3.10
C GLY A 45 15.34 -2.24 3.90
N GLU A 46 15.17 -1.95 5.19
CA GLU A 46 14.35 -2.75 6.10
C GLU A 46 12.90 -2.83 5.60
N GLY A 47 12.26 -4.01 5.74
CA GLY A 47 10.89 -4.22 5.26
C GLY A 47 10.76 -4.54 3.76
N THR A 48 11.86 -4.56 2.99
CA THR A 48 11.83 -4.87 1.55
C THR A 48 11.28 -6.26 1.24
N VAL A 49 11.73 -7.28 1.98
CA VAL A 49 11.25 -8.66 1.76
C VAL A 49 9.75 -8.76 1.98
N GLN A 50 9.24 -8.18 3.08
CA GLN A 50 7.81 -8.19 3.39
C GLN A 50 7.01 -7.46 2.30
N SER A 51 7.46 -6.27 1.88
CA SER A 51 6.78 -5.48 0.85
C SER A 51 6.69 -6.22 -0.49
N LEU A 52 7.74 -6.95 -0.88
CA LEU A 52 7.73 -7.77 -2.08
C LEU A 52 6.77 -8.96 -1.96
N VAL A 53 6.75 -9.66 -0.82
CA VAL A 53 5.79 -10.75 -0.56
C VAL A 53 4.37 -10.23 -0.65
N ASP A 54 4.05 -9.17 0.10
CA ASP A 54 2.72 -8.57 0.14
C ASP A 54 2.26 -8.09 -1.25
N ALA A 55 3.16 -7.49 -2.03
CA ALA A 55 2.86 -7.06 -3.39
C ALA A 55 2.59 -8.24 -4.34
N THR A 56 3.24 -9.39 -4.15
CA THR A 56 3.02 -10.57 -4.99
C THR A 56 1.78 -11.37 -4.62
N GLU A 57 1.36 -11.37 -3.35
CA GLU A 57 0.11 -12.01 -2.91
C GLU A 57 -1.14 -11.16 -3.22
N ALA A 58 -0.96 -9.84 -3.42
CA ALA A 58 -2.03 -8.91 -3.78
C ALA A 58 -2.33 -8.84 -5.30
N LEU A 59 -1.54 -9.53 -6.14
CA LEU A 59 -1.71 -9.65 -7.59
C LEU A 59 -2.53 -10.90 -7.98
#